data_AF-A0AAV8XX18-F1
#
_entry.id   AF-A0AAV8XX18-F1
#
_cell.length_a   1.000
_cell.length_b   1.000
_cell.length_c   1.000
_cell.angle_alpha   90.00
_cell.angle_beta   90.00
_cell.angle_gamma   90.00
#
_symmetry.space_group_name_H-M   'P 1'
#
loop_
_entity.id
_entity.type
_entity.pdbx_description
1 polymer ?
#
loop_
_entity_poly.entity_id
_entity_poly.type
_entity_poly.pdbx_seq_one_letter_code
_entity_poly.pdbx_strand_id
1 'polypeptide(L)'
;MPSKTIENVAITDSNLEPHQDELQQLGELAGIYMDHKVFRIIIELLNMGIDPDTIYNLLKTIKRSRNPKSRSSVLSHKSAKSKN
;
A
#
# COMPACT_ATOMS: atom_id res chain seq x y z
N MET A 1 4.80 -33.25 34.31
CA MET A 1 4.73 -31.78 34.15
C MET A 1 4.18 -31.51 32.75
N PRO A 2 2.93 -31.06 32.57
CA PRO A 2 2.40 -30.79 31.24
C PRO A 2 2.97 -29.47 30.69
N SER A 3 3.53 -29.54 29.48
CA SER A 3 4.01 -28.40 28.69
C SER A 3 2.88 -27.40 28.45
N LYS A 4 3.14 -26.11 28.72
CA LYS A 4 2.31 -25.01 28.23
C LYS A 4 2.54 -24.86 26.73
N THR A 5 1.65 -25.44 25.94
CA THR A 5 1.47 -25.06 24.54
C THR A 5 0.95 -23.63 24.53
N ILE A 6 1.79 -22.69 24.08
CA ILE A 6 1.34 -21.34 23.76
C ILE A 6 0.59 -21.48 22.43
N GLU A 7 -0.74 -21.55 22.52
CA GLU A 7 -1.61 -21.52 21.36
C GLU A 7 -1.48 -20.13 20.72
N ASN A 8 -0.90 -20.09 19.52
CA ASN A 8 -0.87 -18.94 18.63
C ASN A 8 -2.31 -18.64 18.19
N VAL A 9 -3.04 -17.87 19.00
CA VAL A 9 -4.36 -17.36 18.65
C VAL A 9 -4.17 -16.14 17.75
N ALA A 10 -3.94 -16.38 16.46
CA ALA A 10 -4.06 -15.35 15.42
C ALA A 10 -5.52 -15.30 14.95
N ILE A 11 -6.41 -14.85 15.83
CA ILE A 11 -7.73 -14.35 15.45
C ILE A 11 -7.75 -12.91 15.96
N THR A 12 -7.14 -12.03 15.18
CA THR A 12 -7.13 -10.61 15.44
C THR A 12 -8.47 -10.03 15.00
N ASP A 13 -9.41 -9.91 15.94
CA ASP A 13 -10.44 -8.86 15.93
C ASP A 13 -9.76 -7.49 16.09
N SER A 14 -8.80 -7.18 15.22
CA SER A 14 -8.03 -5.94 15.26
C SER A 14 -8.80 -4.85 14.55
N ASN A 15 -9.91 -4.43 15.16
CA ASN A 15 -10.49 -3.14 14.81
C ASN A 15 -9.54 -2.05 15.30
N LEU A 16 -8.74 -1.51 14.38
CA LEU A 16 -7.78 -0.43 14.65
C LEU A 16 -8.45 0.96 14.65
N GLU A 17 -9.75 1.06 14.36
CA GLU A 17 -10.46 2.36 14.35
C GLU A 17 -10.39 3.13 15.68
N PRO A 18 -10.58 2.51 16.86
CA PRO A 18 -10.55 3.24 18.13
C PRO A 18 -9.19 3.86 18.45
N HIS A 19 -8.13 3.38 17.80
CA HIS A 19 -6.74 3.74 18.10
C HIS A 19 -6.09 4.58 17.00
N GLN A 20 -6.85 5.08 16.02
CA GLN A 20 -6.29 5.81 14.88
C GLN A 20 -5.49 7.04 15.31
N ASP A 21 -6.04 7.84 16.24
CA ASP A 21 -5.39 9.08 16.68
C ASP A 21 -4.09 8.79 17.46
N GLU A 22 -4.09 7.77 18.31
CA GLU A 22 -2.90 7.35 19.07
C GLU A 22 -1.82 6.76 18.16
N LEU A 23 -2.20 5.93 17.20
CA LEU A 23 -1.28 5.35 16.23
C LEU A 23 -0.68 6.42 15.32
N GLN A 24 -1.46 7.44 14.96
CA GLN A 24 -0.95 8.58 14.21
C GLN A 24 0.07 9.38 15.04
N GLN A 25 -0.26 9.73 16.28
CA GLN A 25 0.67 10.44 17.19
C GLN A 25 1.95 9.63 17.41
N LEU A 26 1.83 8.30 17.55
CA LEU A 26 2.99 7.41 17.65
C LEU A 26 3.86 7.45 16.39
N GLY A 27 3.24 7.47 15.21
CA GLY A 27 3.94 7.66 13.94
C GLY A 27 4.71 8.97 13.89
N GLU A 28 4.08 10.07 14.31
CA GLU A 28 4.70 11.39 14.36
C GLU A 28 5.90 11.42 15.34
N LEU A 29 5.76 10.83 16.53
CA LEU A 29 6.85 10.67 17.50
C LEU A 29 8.00 9.82 16.95
N ALA A 30 7.70 8.83 16.10
CA ALA A 30 8.69 8.01 15.40
C ALA A 30 9.31 8.71 14.17
N GLY A 31 8.92 9.95 13.87
CA GLY A 31 9.40 10.71 12.71
C GLY A 31 8.75 10.32 11.39
N ILE A 32 7.63 9.59 11.43
CA ILE A 32 6.84 9.22 10.26
C ILE A 32 5.75 10.28 10.07
N TYR A 33 5.96 11.16 9.10
CA TYR A 33 5.01 12.21 8.76
C TYR A 33 4.18 11.78 7.54
N MET A 34 2.88 11.56 7.77
CA MET A 34 1.92 11.21 6.73
C MET A 34 0.69 12.11 6.83
N ASP A 35 0.06 12.39 5.70
CA ASP A 35 -1.23 13.09 5.69
C ASP A 35 -2.28 12.26 6.46
N HIS A 36 -3.03 12.93 7.34
CA HIS A 36 -4.02 12.30 8.23
C HIS A 36 -5.10 11.51 7.45
N LYS A 37 -5.48 11.96 6.24
CA LYS A 37 -6.47 11.24 5.42
C LYS A 37 -5.85 9.98 4.83
N VAL A 38 -4.59 10.04 4.39
CA VAL A 38 -3.87 8.89 3.86
C VAL A 38 -3.67 7.84 4.95
N PHE A 39 -3.27 8.26 6.16
CA PHE A 39 -3.13 7.37 7.30
C PHE A 39 -4.45 6.64 7.62
N ARG A 40 -5.56 7.38 7.70
CA ARG A 40 -6.90 6.82 7.95
C ARG A 40 -7.29 5.78 6.90
N ILE A 41 -7.07 6.07 5.61
CA ILE A 41 -7.35 5.11 4.52
C ILE A 41 -6.52 3.84 4.69
N ILE A 42 -5.23 3.95 5.05
CA ILE A 42 -4.38 2.77 5.26
C ILE A 42 -4.92 1.92 6.41
N ILE A 43 -5.31 2.53 7.53
CA ILE A 43 -5.91 1.80 8.66
C ILE A 43 -7.23 1.11 8.26
N GLU A 44 -8.08 1.79 7.48
CA GLU A 44 -9.33 1.21 6.99
C GLU A 44 -9.07 -0.02 6.10
N LEU A 45 -8.09 0.05 5.20
CA LEU A 45 -7.69 -1.09 4.37
C LEU A 45 -7.17 -2.26 5.22
N LEU A 46 -6.40 -1.98 6.28
CA LEU A 46 -5.92 -3.00 7.22
C LEU A 46 -7.08 -3.65 7.98
N ASN A 47 -8.07 -2.88 8.42
CA ASN A 47 -9.28 -3.40 9.07
C ASN A 47 -10.13 -4.27 8.15
N MET A 48 -10.09 -4.03 6.83
CA MET A 48 -10.71 -4.88 5.82
C MET A 48 -9.94 -6.20 5.59
N GLY A 49 -8.83 -6.43 6.29
CA GLY A 49 -7.99 -7.61 6.14
C GLY A 49 -7.08 -7.57 4.91
N ILE A 50 -6.85 -6.39 4.33
CA ILE A 50 -5.93 -6.23 3.21
C ILE A 50 -4.50 -6.24 3.75
N ASP A 51 -3.67 -7.11 3.17
CA ASP A 51 -2.29 -7.29 3.60
C ASP A 51 -1.41 -6.03 3.38
N PRO A 52 -0.54 -5.65 4.34
CA PRO A 52 0.33 -4.48 4.22
C PRO A 52 1.20 -4.45 2.96
N ASP A 53 1.71 -5.59 2.49
CA ASP A 53 2.54 -5.64 1.28
C ASP A 53 1.72 -5.30 0.03
N THR A 54 0.44 -5.68 0.03
CA THR A 54 -0.50 -5.33 -1.04
C THR A 54 -0.74 -3.82 -1.08
N ILE A 55 -0.99 -3.20 0.08
CA ILE A 55 -1.17 -1.75 0.20
C ILE A 55 0.10 -1.02 -0.27
N TYR A 56 1.28 -1.48 0.16
CA TYR A 56 2.56 -0.90 -0.24
C TYR A 56 2.77 -0.96 -1.77
N ASN A 57 2.52 -2.11 -2.38
CA ASN A 57 2.66 -2.29 -3.83
C ASN A 57 1.68 -1.43 -4.63
N LEU A 58 0.46 -1.25 -4.14
CA LEU A 58 -0.53 -0.34 -4.71
C LEU A 58 -0.01 1.11 -4.69
N LEU A 59 0.43 1.61 -3.53
CA LEU A 59 0.95 2.97 -3.39
C LEU A 59 2.18 3.21 -4.27
N LYS A 60 3.07 2.22 -4.38
CA LYS A 60 4.25 2.26 -5.27
C LYS A 60 3.83 2.37 -6.75
N THR A 61 2.78 1.68 -7.15
CA THR A 61 2.23 1.72 -8.51
C THR A 61 1.60 3.08 -8.82
N ILE A 62 0.81 3.63 -7.89
CA ILE A 62 0.20 4.97 -8.01
C ILE A 62 1.28 6.06 -8.13
N LYS A 63 2.35 5.97 -7.33
CA LYS A 63 3.49 6.90 -7.42
C LYS A 63 4.16 6.83 -8.81
N ARG A 64 4.30 5.63 -9.38
CA ARG A 64 4.90 5.41 -10.71
C ARG A 64 4.02 5.91 -11.85
N SER A 65 2.70 5.73 -11.76
CA SER A 65 1.75 6.11 -12.81
C SER A 65 1.56 7.62 -12.95
N ARG A 66 1.80 8.39 -11.88
CA ARG A 66 1.80 9.87 -11.89
C ARG A 66 2.95 10.50 -12.69
N ASN A 67 3.85 9.70 -13.28
CA ASN A 67 4.87 10.19 -14.20
C ASN A 67 4.46 9.88 -15.67
N PRO A 68 3.76 10.79 -16.37
CA PRO A 68 3.25 10.55 -17.73
C PRO A 68 4.35 10.43 -18.80
N LYS A 69 5.63 10.69 -18.47
CA LYS A 69 6.73 10.71 -19.44
C LYS A 69 7.21 9.33 -19.93
N SER A 70 6.66 8.22 -19.43
CA SER A 70 7.17 6.87 -19.75
C SER A 70 6.15 5.94 -20.45
N ARG A 71 5.30 6.49 -21.32
CA ARG A 71 4.48 5.69 -22.26
C ARG A 71 4.68 6.05 -23.74
N SER A 72 5.76 6.76 -24.06
CA SER A 72 6.16 7.08 -25.44
C SER A 72 7.22 6.09 -25.93
N SER A 73 6.81 4.91 -26.38
CA SER A 73 7.58 4.12 -27.34
C SER A 73 6.71 3.02 -27.97
N VAL A 74 5.57 3.38 -28.55
CA VAL A 74 5.07 2.61 -29.69
C VAL A 74 5.74 3.21 -30.91
N LEU A 75 6.88 2.63 -31.26
CA LEU A 75 7.64 2.94 -32.46
C LEU A 75 6.71 2.87 -33.68
N SER A 76 6.47 4.04 -34.25
CA SER A 76 6.04 4.24 -35.63
C SER A 76 7.11 3.65 -36.55
N HIS A 77 6.99 2.37 -36.89
CA HIS A 77 7.64 1.82 -38.08
C HIS A 77 6.69 1.95 -39.26
N LYS A 78 6.62 3.21 -39.72
CA LYS A 78 6.79 3.63 -41.11
C LYS A 78 6.44 2.58 -42.19
N SER A 79 5.30 2.82 -42.82
CA SER A 79 4.97 2.37 -44.17
C SER A 79 6.11 2.65 -45.16
N ALA A 80 6.65 1.61 -45.78
CA ALA A 80 7.47 1.71 -46.98
C ALA A 80 6.73 0.99 -48.12
N LYS A 81 5.87 1.74 -48.81
CA LYS A 81 5.26 1.40 -50.09
C LYS A 81 6.18 1.90 -51.21
N SER A 82 6.35 1.07 -52.25
CA SER A 82 6.77 1.40 -53.62
C SER A 82 8.26 1.68 -53.89
N LYS A 83 8.89 0.87 -54.76
CA LYS A 83 9.21 1.24 -56.14
C LYS A 83 9.75 0.05 -56.94
N ASN A 84 9.23 -0.04 -58.17
CA ASN A 84 9.66 -0.70 -59.42
C ASN A 84 10.49 -1.98 -59.38
#